data_AF-A0A958RD64-F1
#
_entry.id   AF-A0A958RD64-F1
#
_cell.length_a   1.000
_cell.length_b   1.000
_cell.length_c   1.000
_cell.angle_alpha   90.00
_cell.angle_beta   90.00
_cell.angle_gamma   90.00
#
_symmetry.space_group_name_H-M   'P 1'
#
loop_
_entity.id
_entity.type
_entity.pdbx_description
1 polymer ?
#
loop_
_entity_poly.entity_id
_entity_poly.type
_entity_poly.pdbx_seq_one_letter_code
_entity_poly.pdbx_strand_id
1 'polypeptide(L)' 'MLKRFFIFCSGSDTAILKECSAGEQTKYAGIGATVFFTAVMACIASAYALYTVFDNIYTAVFFG' A
#
# COMPACT_ATOMS: atom_id res chain seq x y z
N MET A 1 1.42 10.30 -13.03
CA MET A 1 2.35 9.71 -12.04
C MET A 1 1.59 8.89 -10.99
N LEU A 2 0.63 9.47 -10.24
CA LEU A 2 -0.19 8.75 -9.24
C LEU A 2 -0.90 7.49 -9.77
N LYS A 3 -1.52 7.56 -10.95
CA LYS A 3 -2.19 6.40 -11.56
C LYS A 3 -1.25 5.19 -11.71
N ARG A 4 0.00 5.40 -12.10
CA ARG A 4 0.99 4.33 -12.30
C ARG A 4 1.49 3.77 -10.97
N PHE A 5 1.59 4.61 -9.93
CA PHE A 5 1.88 4.17 -8.57
C PHE A 5 0.76 3.27 -8.04
N PHE A 6 -0.50 3.68 -8.15
CA PHE A 6 -1.60 2.82 -7.71
C PHE A 6 -1.73 1.56 -8.56
N ILE A 7 -1.54 1.61 -9.87
CA ILE A 7 -1.50 0.37 -10.68
C ILE A 7 -0.38 -0.55 -10.20
N PHE A 8 0.80 -0.03 -9.85
CA PHE A 8 1.86 -0.84 -9.23
C PHE A 8 1.41 -1.45 -7.89
N CYS A 9 0.77 -0.67 -7.01
CA CYS A 9 0.21 -1.16 -5.75
C CYS A 9 -0.89 -2.23 -5.93
N SER A 10 -1.56 -2.25 -7.09
CA SER A 10 -2.56 -3.30 -7.39
C SER A 10 -1.93 -4.66 -7.75
N GLY A 11 -0.60 -4.74 -7.90
CA GLY A 11 0.11 -5.98 -8.25
C GLY A 11 -0.15 -6.46 -9.68
N SER A 12 -0.67 -5.60 -10.54
CA SER A 12 -1.02 -5.93 -11.93
C SER A 12 0.12 -5.64 -12.90
N ASP A 13 0.18 -6.39 -14.02
CA ASP A 13 1.20 -6.20 -15.04
C ASP A 13 1.02 -4.86 -15.76
N THR A 14 1.94 -3.93 -15.49
CA THR A 14 1.88 -2.57 -16.04
C THR A 14 2.10 -2.49 -17.54
N ALA A 15 2.75 -3.48 -18.17
CA ALA A 15 2.99 -3.50 -19.61
C ALA A 15 1.71 -3.89 -20.35
N ILE A 16 1.03 -4.94 -19.88
CA ILE A 16 -0.25 -5.39 -20.44
C ILE A 16 -1.33 -4.31 -20.22
N LEU A 17 -1.44 -3.76 -19.01
CA LEU A 17 -2.44 -2.74 -18.70
C LEU A 17 -2.28 -1.44 -19.50
N LYS A 18 -1.07 -1.15 -19.99
CA LYS A 18 -0.82 0.03 -20.82
C LYS A 18 -1.43 -0.10 -22.22
N GLU A 19 -1.58 -1.32 -22.72
CA GLU A 19 -2.28 -1.61 -23.99
C GLU A 19 -3.80 -1.67 -23.81
N CYS A 20 -4.28 -1.82 -22.58
CA CYS A 20 -5.71 -1.80 -22.26
C CYS A 20 -6.32 -0.39 -22.30
N SER A 21 -7.65 -0.36 -22.46
CA SER A 21 -8.49 0.83 -22.35
C SER A 21 -8.20 1.65 -21.08
N ALA A 22 -8.36 2.97 -21.18
CA ALA A 22 -8.22 3.88 -20.04
C ALA A 22 -9.16 3.54 -18.87
N GLY A 23 -10.32 2.92 -19.15
CA GLY A 23 -11.26 2.46 -18.13
C GLY A 23 -10.68 1.36 -17.25
N GLU A 24 -10.06 0.33 -17.86
CA GLU A 24 -9.41 -0.75 -17.11
C GLU A 24 -8.26 -0.22 -16.26
N GLN A 25 -7.41 0.65 -16.82
CA GLN A 25 -6.33 1.23 -16.03
C GLN A 25 -6.82 2.06 -14.83
N THR A 26 -8.00 2.67 -14.91
CA THR A 26 -8.60 3.43 -13.80
C THR A 26 -9.18 2.49 -12.74
N LYS A 27 -9.78 1.37 -13.16
CA LYS A 27 -10.21 0.28 -12.27
C LYS A 27 -9.04 -0.29 -11.47
N TYR A 28 -7.93 -0.63 -12.13
CA TYR A 28 -6.74 -1.14 -11.44
C TYR A 28 -6.05 -0.09 -10.56
N ALA A 29 -6.09 1.19 -10.95
CA ALA A 29 -5.67 2.27 -10.06
C ALA A 29 -6.55 2.35 -8.80
N GLY A 30 -7.87 2.12 -8.93
CA GLY A 30 -8.78 2.04 -7.77
C GLY A 30 -8.46 0.87 -6.84
N ILE A 31 -8.22 -0.33 -7.39
CA ILE A 31 -7.79 -1.51 -6.61
C ILE A 31 -6.47 -1.23 -5.88
N GLY A 32 -5.51 -0.61 -6.56
CA GLY A 32 -4.24 -0.26 -5.93
C GLY A 32 -4.35 0.78 -4.84
N ALA A 33 -5.28 1.73 -4.97
CA ALA A 33 -5.54 2.72 -3.95
C ALA A 33 -6.08 2.08 -2.66
N THR A 34 -7.02 1.13 -2.76
CA THR A 34 -7.55 0.45 -1.56
C THR A 34 -6.47 -0.37 -0.85
N VAL A 35 -5.67 -1.13 -1.60
CA VAL A 35 -4.53 -1.89 -1.04
C VAL A 35 -3.54 -0.97 -0.34
N PHE A 36 -3.17 0.15 -0.96
CA PHE A 36 -2.25 1.12 -0.38
C PHE A 36 -2.77 1.68 0.95
N PHE A 37 -4.03 2.14 0.99
CA PHE A 37 -4.59 2.70 2.22
C PHE A 37 -4.76 1.65 3.33
N THR A 38 -5.08 0.40 2.99
CA THR A 38 -5.07 -0.70 3.95
C THR A 38 -3.68 -0.94 4.52
N ALA A 39 -2.64 -0.95 3.69
CA ALA A 39 -1.26 -1.11 4.14
C ALA A 39 -0.82 0.04 5.06
N VAL A 40 -1.16 1.29 4.72
CA VAL A 40 -0.87 2.46 5.57
C VAL A 40 -1.54 2.32 6.94
N MET A 41 -2.82 1.96 6.97
CA MET A 41 -3.54 1.76 8.22
C MET A 41 -2.94 0.62 9.05
N ALA A 42 -2.55 -0.48 8.40
CA ALA A 42 -1.90 -1.61 9.06
C ALA A 42 -0.56 -1.21 9.68
N CYS A 43 0.28 -0.43 8.99
CA CYS A 43 1.54 0.10 9.52
C CYS A 43 1.34 0.98 10.76
N ILE A 44 0.32 1.85 10.75
CA ILE A 44 0.03 2.72 11.91
C ILE A 44 -0.41 1.86 13.10
N ALA A 45 -1.30 0.89 12.85
CA ALA A 45 -1.78 -0.03 13.89
C ALA A 45 -0.66 -0.90 14.47
N SER A 46 0.24 -1.43 13.62
CA SER A 46 1.37 -2.24 14.07
C SER A 46 2.38 -1.41 14.86
N ALA A 47 2.69 -0.18 14.42
CA ALA A 47 3.58 0.72 15.15
C ALA A 47 3.04 1.04 16.56
N TYR A 48 1.74 1.33 16.68
CA TYR A 48 1.11 1.58 17.98
C TYR A 48 1.11 0.33 18.88
N ALA A 49 0.82 -0.85 18.32
CA ALA A 49 0.85 -2.11 19.06
C ALA A 49 2.26 -2.43 19.58
N LEU A 50 3.29 -2.28 18.76
CA LEU A 50 4.68 -2.52 19.14
C LEU A 50 5.17 -1.53 20.20
N TYR A 51 4.82 -0.26 20.06
CA TYR A 51 5.13 0.74 21.09
C TYR A 51 4.47 0.37 22.43
N THR A 52 3.20 -0.07 22.41
CA THR A 52 2.46 -0.47 23.62
C THR A 52 3.03 -1.74 24.27
N VAL A 53 3.56 -2.69 23.49
CA VAL A 53 4.11 -3.94 24.02
C VAL A 53 5.47 -3.71 24.71
N PHE A 54 6.33 -2.88 24.13
CA PHE A 54 7.71 -2.73 24.61
C PHE A 54 7.94 -1.49 25.47
N ASP A 55 7.02 -0.52 25.44
CA ASP A 55 7.09 0.77 26.17
C ASP A 55 8.43 1.50 25.96
N ASN A 56 9.09 1.23 24.83
CA ASN A 56 10.40 1.75 24.47
C ASN A 56 10.51 1.85 22.94
N ILE A 57 10.79 3.07 22.48
CA ILE A 57 10.84 3.45 21.07
C ILE A 57 11.90 2.63 20.32
N TYR A 58 13.06 2.39 20.91
CA TYR A 58 14.16 1.70 20.25
C TYR A 58 13.84 0.23 19.98
N THR A 59 13.23 -0.46 20.95
CA THR A 59 12.81 -1.86 20.78
C THR A 59 11.58 -1.99 19.89
N ALA A 60 10.64 -1.05 19.96
CA ALA A 60 9.47 -1.04 19.09
C ALA A 60 9.83 -0.90 17.60
N VAL A 61 10.75 0.03 17.27
CA VAL A 61 11.24 0.24 15.90
C VAL A 61 12.15 -0.90 15.42
N PHE A 62 12.90 -1.54 16.32
CA PHE A 62 13.72 -2.70 15.93
C PHE A 62 12.87 -3.89 15.49
N PHE A 63 11.70 -4.10 16.12
CA PHE A 63 10.79 -5.19 15.81
C PHE A 63 9.71 -4.86 14.76
N GLY A 64 9.57 -3.59 14.34
CA GLY A 64 8.61 -3.17 13.32
C GLY A 64 8.98 -1.93 12.55
#